data_AF-A0A2M8VZY1-F1
#
_entry.id   AF-A0A2M8VZY1-F1
#
_cell.length_a   1.000
_cell.length_b   1.000
_cell.length_c   1.000
_cell.angle_alpha   90.00
_cell.angle_beta   90.00
_cell.angle_gamma   90.00
#
_symmetry.space_group_name_H-M   'P 1'
#
loop_
_entity.id
_entity.type
_entity.pdbx_description
1 polymer ?
#
loop_
_entity_poly.entity_id
_entity_poly.type
_entity_poly.pdbx_seq_one_letter_code
_entity_poly.pdbx_strand_id
1 'polypeptide(L)'
;MKTKILTLVLSLALAACAIPVTQSEIQQAKFTPQPKQTEIDKEVNAFLKMKISNPEAAKKECSPPRKAWARDLSYKPANFGWLVVCDVNTKDGQGNFGPLNAYMFLFTTSGVMTYDSSSFVNINNNVQFLDLIGK
;
A
#
# COMPACT_ATOMS: atom_id res chain seq x y z
N MET A 1 -43.16 41.45 10.96
CA MET A 1 -42.43 40.25 11.41
C MET A 1 -41.10 40.18 10.67
N LYS A 2 -40.00 40.53 11.35
CA LYS A 2 -38.63 40.54 10.81
C LYS A 2 -37.74 39.89 11.84
N THR A 3 -37.17 38.73 11.50
CA THR A 3 -35.78 38.27 11.69
C THR A 3 -35.74 36.74 11.68
N LYS A 4 -35.20 36.17 10.58
CA LYS A 4 -34.59 34.84 10.59
C LYS A 4 -33.08 35.07 10.56
N ILE A 5 -32.42 34.91 11.70
CA ILE A 5 -30.96 34.87 11.83
C ILE A 5 -30.66 33.41 12.16
N LEU A 6 -30.31 32.60 11.17
CA LEU A 6 -28.93 32.39 10.69
C LEU A 6 -28.06 31.73 11.77
N THR A 7 -28.27 30.43 11.97
CA THR A 7 -27.27 29.54 12.59
C THR A 7 -26.89 28.50 11.54
N LEU A 8 -26.18 28.97 10.50
CA LEU A 8 -25.63 28.12 9.46
C LEU A 8 -24.20 27.74 9.83
N VAL A 9 -24.04 26.48 10.24
CA VAL A 9 -22.95 25.58 9.89
C VAL A 9 -21.52 26.15 10.05
N LEU A 10 -20.90 25.82 11.19
CA LEU A 10 -19.44 25.78 11.31
C LEU A 10 -19.01 24.35 11.67
N SER A 11 -19.23 23.44 10.74
CA SER A 11 -18.75 22.05 10.79
C SER A 11 -17.92 21.69 9.54
N LEU A 12 -17.15 22.65 9.02
CA LEU A 12 -16.12 22.42 8.00
C LEU A 12 -14.74 22.63 8.62
N ALA A 13 -14.12 21.58 9.16
CA ALA A 13 -12.69 21.64 9.50
C ALA A 13 -11.95 20.30 9.64
N LEU A 14 -12.47 19.16 9.15
CA LEU A 14 -11.68 17.92 9.08
C LEU A 14 -11.88 17.15 7.77
N ALA A 15 -11.97 17.86 6.64
CA ALA A 15 -11.65 17.22 5.37
C ALA A 15 -10.14 16.97 5.37
N ALA A 16 -9.72 15.76 5.70
CA ALA A 16 -8.34 15.32 5.55
C ALA A 16 -7.99 15.35 4.05
N CYS A 17 -7.47 16.48 3.57
CA CYS A 17 -7.00 16.60 2.20
C CYS A 17 -5.82 15.64 2.00
N ALA A 18 -6.05 14.57 1.24
CA ALA A 18 -4.97 13.76 0.71
C ALA A 18 -4.05 14.64 -0.13
N ILE A 19 -2.75 14.58 0.08
CA ILE A 19 -1.78 15.29 -0.76
C ILE A 19 -1.67 14.48 -2.06
N PRO A 20 -2.04 15.02 -3.23
CA PRO A 20 -1.91 14.28 -4.48
C PRO A 20 -0.43 14.06 -4.82
N VAL A 21 -0.10 12.90 -5.37
CA VAL A 21 1.21 12.67 -6.00
C VAL A 21 1.23 13.37 -7.35
N THR A 22 2.19 14.27 -7.56
CA THR A 22 2.27 15.12 -8.74
C THR A 22 2.97 14.41 -9.90
N GLN A 23 2.69 14.88 -11.13
CA GLN A 23 3.39 14.40 -12.33
C GLN A 23 4.89 14.67 -12.29
N SER A 24 5.30 15.78 -11.67
CA SER A 24 6.72 16.12 -11.49
C SER A 24 7.43 15.09 -10.61
N GLU A 25 6.81 14.67 -9.51
CA GLU A 25 7.36 13.62 -8.64
C GLU A 25 7.49 12.29 -9.39
N ILE A 26 6.49 11.92 -10.21
CA ILE A 26 6.52 10.69 -11.02
C ILE A 26 7.66 10.72 -12.03
N GLN A 27 7.88 11.85 -12.72
CA GLN A 27 8.94 11.98 -13.73
C GLN A 27 10.34 11.96 -13.11
N GLN A 28 10.48 12.46 -11.88
CA GLN A 28 11.76 12.50 -11.15
C GLN A 28 12.02 11.23 -10.33
N ALA A 29 11.05 10.32 -10.26
CA ALA A 29 11.16 9.09 -9.50
C ALA A 29 12.33 8.23 -9.97
N LYS A 30 13.16 7.81 -9.02
CA LYS A 30 14.28 6.91 -9.26
C LYS A 30 13.88 5.50 -8.90
N PHE A 31 14.22 4.55 -9.76
CA PHE A 31 13.95 3.14 -9.57
C PHE A 31 15.27 2.38 -9.53
N THR A 32 15.38 1.43 -8.61
CA THR A 32 16.40 0.40 -8.66
C THR A 32 16.20 -0.50 -9.88
N PRO A 33 17.17 -1.36 -10.23
CA PRO A 33 16.90 -2.48 -11.12
C PRO A 33 15.68 -3.27 -10.62
N GLN A 34 14.86 -3.77 -11.55
CA GLN A 34 13.69 -4.56 -11.22
C GLN A 34 14.12 -5.77 -10.36
N PRO A 35 13.49 -6.01 -9.19
CA PRO A 35 13.89 -7.09 -8.31
C PRO A 35 13.66 -8.44 -8.99
N LYS A 36 14.62 -9.35 -8.83
CA LYS A 36 14.49 -10.74 -9.26
C LYS A 36 13.58 -11.51 -8.33
N GLN A 37 13.01 -12.61 -8.82
CA GLN A 37 12.15 -13.48 -8.02
C GLN A 37 12.80 -13.92 -6.70
N THR A 38 14.10 -14.23 -6.71
CA THR A 38 14.84 -14.63 -5.49
C THR A 38 14.93 -13.52 -4.44
N GLU A 39 14.99 -12.25 -4.85
CA GLU A 39 15.00 -11.10 -3.94
C GLU A 39 13.60 -10.87 -3.37
N ILE A 40 12.57 -10.99 -4.21
CA ILE A 40 11.17 -10.92 -3.81
C ILE A 40 10.87 -12.00 -2.76
N ASP A 41 11.22 -13.25 -3.06
CA ASP A 41 10.96 -14.38 -2.15
C ASP A 41 11.67 -14.22 -0.81
N LYS A 42 12.90 -13.68 -0.81
CA LYS A 42 13.64 -13.41 0.42
C LYS A 42 12.88 -12.43 1.32
N GLU A 43 12.48 -11.29 0.78
CA GLU A 43 11.81 -10.23 1.55
C GLU A 43 10.41 -10.63 2.00
N VAL A 44 9.64 -11.27 1.11
CA VAL A 44 8.32 -11.79 1.44
C VAL A 44 8.42 -12.83 2.55
N ASN A 45 9.30 -13.83 2.41
CA ASN A 45 9.44 -14.87 3.43
C ASN A 45 9.94 -14.31 4.77
N ALA A 46 10.84 -13.33 4.76
CA ALA A 46 11.28 -12.66 5.97
C ALA A 46 10.11 -11.96 6.68
N PHE A 47 9.28 -11.23 5.93
CA PHE A 47 8.09 -10.58 6.47
C PHE A 47 7.08 -11.58 7.03
N LEU A 48 6.75 -12.64 6.30
CA LEU A 48 5.77 -13.65 6.74
C LEU A 48 6.23 -14.32 8.04
N LYS A 49 7.52 -14.62 8.18
CA LYS A 49 8.09 -15.19 9.41
C LYS A 49 7.95 -14.28 10.61
N MET A 50 7.97 -12.96 10.43
CA MET A 50 7.75 -12.01 11.51
C MET A 50 6.27 -11.76 11.81
N LYS A 51 5.41 -11.82 10.78
CA LYS A 51 4.02 -11.34 10.88
C LYS A 51 3.01 -12.43 11.19
N ILE A 52 3.30 -13.69 10.84
CA ILE A 52 2.33 -14.79 10.86
C ILE A 52 2.83 -15.92 11.75
N SER A 53 1.95 -16.49 12.57
CA SER A 53 2.30 -17.53 13.54
C SER A 53 2.77 -18.85 12.91
N ASN A 54 2.23 -19.23 11.74
CA ASN A 54 2.64 -20.43 11.00
C ASN A 54 2.90 -20.11 9.52
N PRO A 55 4.04 -19.48 9.20
CA PRO A 55 4.33 -18.96 7.86
C PRO A 55 4.52 -20.08 6.83
N GLU A 56 5.08 -21.23 7.22
CA GLU A 56 5.34 -22.37 6.33
C GLU A 56 4.04 -23.06 5.85
N ALA A 57 2.95 -22.88 6.59
CA ALA A 57 1.64 -23.42 6.22
C ALA A 57 0.78 -22.44 5.41
N ALA A 58 1.26 -21.20 5.20
CA ALA A 58 0.54 -20.19 4.43
C ALA A 58 0.66 -20.46 2.92
N LYS A 59 -0.44 -20.24 2.19
CA LYS A 59 -0.40 -20.14 0.73
C LYS A 59 -0.10 -18.69 0.37
N LYS A 60 0.79 -18.48 -0.59
CA LYS A 60 1.11 -17.15 -1.10
C LYS A 60 1.15 -17.15 -2.63
N GLU A 61 0.63 -16.09 -3.22
CA GLU A 61 0.77 -15.80 -4.64
C GLU A 61 1.18 -14.34 -4.78
N CYS A 62 2.26 -14.09 -5.52
CA CYS A 62 2.79 -12.74 -5.71
C CYS A 62 2.72 -12.35 -7.18
N SER A 63 2.22 -11.15 -7.42
CA SER A 63 2.23 -10.50 -8.74
C SER A 63 3.65 -10.18 -9.21
N PRO A 64 3.87 -10.07 -10.53
CA PRO A 64 5.13 -9.53 -11.06
C PRO A 64 5.39 -8.09 -10.55
N PRO A 65 6.64 -7.70 -10.30
CA PRO A 65 6.97 -6.36 -9.86
C PRO A 65 6.62 -5.32 -10.92
N ARG A 66 5.90 -4.27 -10.52
CA ARG A 66 5.50 -3.15 -11.39
C ARG A 66 5.89 -1.82 -10.76
N LYS A 67 6.25 -0.82 -11.57
CA LYS A 67 6.56 0.52 -11.05
C LYS A 67 5.31 1.13 -10.41
N ALA A 68 5.45 1.62 -9.20
CA ALA A 68 4.36 2.23 -8.45
C ALA A 68 4.90 3.31 -7.50
N TRP A 69 3.97 4.02 -6.89
CA TRP A 69 4.22 4.72 -5.63
C TRP A 69 3.35 4.16 -4.51
N ALA A 70 3.84 4.22 -3.27
CA ALA A 70 3.07 3.86 -2.09
C ALA A 70 3.42 4.74 -0.87
N ARG A 71 2.49 4.85 0.07
CA ARG A 71 2.65 5.56 1.36
C ARG A 71 1.70 5.02 2.43
N ASP A 72 2.08 5.18 3.69
CA ASP A 72 1.27 4.73 4.83
C ASP A 72 0.01 5.57 5.01
N LEU A 73 0.14 6.89 4.90
CA LEU A 73 -0.95 7.85 5.14
C LEU A 73 -1.03 8.84 3.99
N SER A 74 -2.25 9.26 3.66
CA SER A 74 -2.55 10.12 2.49
C SER A 74 -1.90 11.50 2.51
N TYR A 75 -1.39 11.95 3.67
CA TYR A 75 -0.70 13.22 3.85
C TYR A 75 0.82 13.07 3.99
N LYS A 76 1.36 11.84 3.87
CA LYS A 76 2.80 11.60 3.84
C LYS A 76 3.33 11.65 2.40
N PRO A 77 4.61 12.00 2.20
CA PRO A 77 5.28 11.83 0.91
C PRO A 77 5.19 10.39 0.43
N ALA A 78 5.03 10.21 -0.88
CA ALA A 78 5.02 8.88 -1.48
C ALA A 78 6.44 8.37 -1.71
N ASN A 79 6.62 7.07 -1.52
CA ASN A 79 7.83 6.36 -1.90
C ASN A 79 7.63 5.75 -3.28
N PHE A 80 8.68 5.77 -4.10
CA PHE A 80 8.64 5.24 -5.47
C PHE A 80 9.54 4.01 -5.56
N GLY A 81 9.07 3.01 -6.31
CA GLY A 81 9.80 1.75 -6.44
C GLY A 81 9.07 0.72 -7.29
N TRP A 82 9.58 -0.51 -7.21
CA TRP A 82 8.91 -1.68 -7.78
C TRP A 82 8.00 -2.28 -6.71
N LEU A 83 6.70 -2.29 -6.97
CA LEU A 83 5.70 -2.86 -6.08
C LEU A 83 5.37 -4.28 -6.49
N VAL A 84 5.42 -5.18 -5.52
CA VAL A 84 4.92 -6.54 -5.60
C VAL A 84 3.76 -6.66 -4.63
N VAL A 85 2.60 -7.08 -5.12
CA VAL A 85 1.45 -7.41 -4.28
C VAL A 85 1.39 -8.92 -4.12
N CYS A 86 1.39 -9.39 -2.87
CA CYS A 86 1.28 -10.79 -2.51
C CYS A 86 -0.01 -11.04 -1.74
N ASP A 87 -0.84 -11.92 -2.27
CA ASP A 87 -2.02 -12.45 -1.60
C ASP A 87 -1.61 -13.63 -0.73
N VAL A 88 -1.88 -13.53 0.57
CA VAL A 88 -1.44 -14.49 1.58
C VAL A 88 -2.64 -15.04 2.31
N ASN A 89 -2.78 -16.37 2.26
CA ASN A 89 -3.80 -17.09 2.98
C ASN A 89 -3.16 -17.93 4.09
N THR A 90 -3.41 -17.53 5.34
CA THR A 90 -2.79 -18.14 6.54
C THR A 90 -3.69 -19.18 7.17
N LYS A 91 -3.10 -20.23 7.74
CA LYS A 91 -3.86 -21.15 8.60
C LYS A 91 -4.00 -20.60 10.01
N ASP A 92 -5.18 -20.78 10.58
CA ASP A 92 -5.41 -20.58 12.01
C ASP A 92 -4.82 -21.74 12.84
N GLY A 93 -4.91 -21.63 14.17
CA GLY A 93 -4.43 -22.67 15.10
C GLY A 93 -5.18 -24.01 14.98
N GLN A 94 -6.31 -24.06 14.27
CA GLN A 94 -7.10 -25.26 14.02
C GLN A 94 -6.79 -25.88 12.65
N GLY A 95 -5.91 -25.25 11.86
CA GLY A 95 -5.50 -25.70 10.54
C GLY A 95 -6.41 -25.25 9.39
N ASN A 96 -7.41 -24.39 9.66
CA ASN A 96 -8.31 -23.84 8.65
C ASN A 96 -7.70 -22.59 8.01
N PHE A 97 -7.96 -22.42 6.72
CA PHE A 97 -7.54 -21.22 5.98
C PHE A 97 -8.42 -20.03 6.35
N GLY A 98 -7.79 -18.92 6.75
CA GLY A 98 -8.45 -17.67 7.07
C GLY A 98 -8.75 -16.81 5.84
N PRO A 99 -9.11 -15.52 6.05
CA PRO A 99 -9.25 -14.57 4.95
C PRO A 99 -7.92 -14.37 4.21
N LEU A 100 -8.03 -14.07 2.92
CA LEU A 100 -6.89 -13.68 2.09
C LEU A 100 -6.46 -12.26 2.48
N ASN A 101 -5.18 -12.07 2.79
CA ASN A 101 -4.61 -10.76 3.11
C ASN A 101 -3.63 -10.34 2.02
N ALA A 102 -3.80 -9.13 1.49
CA ALA A 102 -2.90 -8.58 0.49
C ALA A 102 -1.82 -7.72 1.15
N TYR A 103 -0.58 -8.19 1.05
CA TYR A 103 0.61 -7.46 1.48
C TYR A 103 1.34 -6.90 0.28
N MET A 104 1.83 -5.66 0.40
CA MET A 104 2.53 -4.98 -0.68
C MET A 104 3.98 -4.70 -0.28
N PHE A 105 4.90 -5.03 -1.16
CA PHE A 105 6.33 -4.88 -0.96
C PHE A 105 6.87 -3.90 -2.00
N LEU A 106 7.23 -2.69 -1.56
CA LEU A 106 7.79 -1.65 -2.41
C LEU A 106 9.31 -1.64 -2.29
N PHE A 107 9.99 -2.07 -3.35
CA PHE A 107 11.44 -2.05 -3.47
C PHE A 107 11.89 -0.66 -3.94
N THR A 108 12.39 0.15 -3.02
CA THR A 108 12.81 1.53 -3.24
C THR A 108 14.34 1.66 -3.24
N THR A 109 14.86 2.86 -3.52
CA THR A 109 16.30 3.15 -3.38
C THR A 109 16.78 3.19 -1.93
N SER A 110 15.89 3.33 -0.95
CA SER A 110 16.22 3.37 0.49
C SER A 110 15.96 2.06 1.22
N GLY A 111 15.48 1.03 0.53
CA GLY A 111 15.14 -0.28 1.09
C GLY A 111 13.75 -0.76 0.69
N VAL A 112 13.29 -1.83 1.32
CA VAL A 112 11.97 -2.42 1.05
C VAL A 112 10.98 -1.93 2.08
N MET A 113 9.89 -1.32 1.62
CA MET A 113 8.77 -0.91 2.46
C MET A 113 7.63 -1.90 2.33
N THR A 114 7.02 -2.27 3.45
CA THR A 114 5.92 -3.24 3.50
C THR A 114 4.64 -2.55 3.92
N TYR A 115 3.58 -2.76 3.15
CA TYR A 115 2.25 -2.22 3.43
C TYR A 115 1.24 -3.35 3.56
N ASP A 116 0.27 -3.18 4.45
CA ASP A 116 -0.88 -4.06 4.59
C ASP A 116 -2.10 -3.36 4.00
N SER A 117 -2.75 -3.95 2.99
CA SER A 117 -3.89 -3.32 2.34
C SER A 117 -5.04 -3.02 3.29
N SER A 118 -5.18 -3.83 4.36
CA SER A 118 -6.22 -3.64 5.38
C SER A 118 -6.00 -2.40 6.24
N SER A 119 -4.79 -1.84 6.25
CA SER A 119 -4.46 -0.61 6.97
C SER A 119 -4.92 0.66 6.25
N PHE A 120 -5.31 0.56 4.98
CA PHE A 120 -5.72 1.71 4.19
C PHE A 120 -7.23 1.97 4.31
N VAL A 121 -7.58 3.18 4.71
CA VAL A 121 -8.98 3.66 4.65
C VAL A 121 -9.46 3.75 3.18
N ASN A 122 -8.58 4.18 2.29
CA ASN A 122 -8.83 4.22 0.84
C ASN A 122 -7.51 3.93 0.10
N ILE A 123 -7.42 2.76 -0.51
CA ILE A 123 -6.22 2.31 -1.22
C ILE A 123 -5.76 3.28 -2.32
N ASN A 124 -6.68 3.97 -3.00
CA ASN A 124 -6.37 4.91 -4.09
C ASN A 124 -5.64 6.17 -3.60
N ASN A 125 -5.72 6.47 -2.29
CA ASN A 125 -4.96 7.56 -1.70
C ASN A 125 -3.54 7.14 -1.29
N ASN A 126 -3.26 5.84 -1.29
CA ASN A 126 -2.08 5.27 -0.66
C ASN A 126 -1.16 4.55 -1.64
N VAL A 127 -1.71 4.01 -2.73
CA VAL A 127 -0.95 3.20 -3.69
C VAL A 127 -1.48 3.42 -5.10
N GLN A 128 -0.58 3.53 -6.08
CA GLN A 128 -0.95 3.55 -7.50
C GLN A 128 0.18 3.00 -8.37
N PHE A 129 -0.17 2.10 -9.29
CA PHE A 129 0.74 1.66 -10.34
C PHE A 129 0.88 2.73 -11.42
N LEU A 130 2.12 3.03 -11.82
CA LEU A 130 2.41 4.14 -12.72
C LEU A 130 1.91 3.90 -14.15
N ASP A 131 1.88 2.64 -14.58
CA ASP A 131 1.40 2.25 -15.91
C ASP A 131 -0.14 2.29 -16.05
N LEU A 132 -0.85 2.57 -14.95
CA LEU A 132 -2.31 2.76 -14.92
C LEU A 132 -2.70 4.24 -14.80
N ILE A 133 -1.75 5.17 -14.67
CA ILE A 133 -2.07 6.59 -14.54
C ILE A 133 -2.47 7.13 -15.93
N GLY A 134 -3.68 7.69 -16.03
CA GLY A 134 -4.20 8.29 -17.25
C GLY A 134 -4.75 7.30 -18.29
N LYS A 135 -5.00 6.06 -17.90
CA LYS A 135 -5.77 5.07 -18.68
C LYS A 135 -7.21 5.01 -18.23
#